data_AF-A0AAN9NVY5-F1
#
_entry.id   AF-A0AAN9NVY5-F1
#
_cell.length_a   1.000
_cell.length_b   1.000
_cell.length_c   1.000
_cell.angle_alpha   90.00
_cell.angle_beta   90.00
_cell.angle_gamma   90.00
#
_symmetry.space_group_name_H-M   'P 1'
#
loop_
_entity.id
_entity.type
_entity.pdbx_description
1 polymer ?
#
loop_
_entity_poly.entity_id
_entity_poly.type
_entity_poly.pdbx_seq_one_letter_code
_entity_poly.pdbx_strand_id
1 'polypeptide(L)'
;MSILCGLPLVECVYCLACARWAWKRCLHTAGHDSENWGFATVEEFEPIPRLCRYILAVYEDDIRRPLWAPPGGYGINPDQLLLRKTYEDTCGRAPPYVLYLDHEHEDIVLAIRGLNLAKESDYAVLLDNRLGKRKFDGGYVHNGLLKAAGWVLDAECEVLRDLVEKHPNYTLTFVGHSLGSGVAAMLTMVVVQNRHRLGNIDRKRVRCYAIAPARCMSLNLAVRYADVINSVVLQDDFLPRTATPLEDIFKSLFCLPCLLCLRCMRDTCIPEEKMLKDPRRLYAPGRLYHIVERKPFRMGRFPPVVRTAVPVDGRFEHIVLSCNATSDHAIIWIEKEAQRALDLMLEKDQPMEAPAKQKMERQETLTRHNVEYKAALQRAKTLDVPHAYTPPSEYGTFDDEGEESSTKSQGESSNKSSVDESWDVLIERHFDKDEHGHTVLKKE
;
A
#
# COMPACT_ATOMS: atom_id res chain seq x y z
N MET A 1 -54.89 -27.05 12.59
CA MET A 1 -53.53 -27.61 12.47
C MET A 1 -52.62 -26.54 11.90
N SER A 2 -51.80 -26.00 12.80
CA SER A 2 -50.64 -25.12 12.73
C SER A 2 -50.12 -24.60 11.37
N ILE A 3 -50.36 -23.30 11.12
CA ILE A 3 -49.45 -22.44 10.33
C ILE A 3 -48.80 -21.35 11.23
N LEU A 4 -49.27 -21.14 12.47
CA LEU A 4 -48.72 -20.14 13.40
C LEU A 4 -47.50 -20.60 14.23
N CYS A 5 -47.10 -21.88 14.18
CA CYS A 5 -45.95 -22.37 14.99
C CYS A 5 -44.58 -22.25 14.30
N GLY A 6 -44.53 -21.82 13.03
CA GLY A 6 -43.27 -21.69 12.28
C GLY A 6 -42.58 -20.33 12.41
N LEU A 7 -43.34 -19.26 12.66
CA LEU A 7 -42.83 -17.89 12.82
C LEU A 7 -41.85 -17.74 14.01
N PRO A 8 -42.16 -18.19 15.23
CA PRO A 8 -41.23 -18.02 16.36
C PRO A 8 -39.96 -18.87 16.21
N LEU A 9 -40.01 -20.02 15.53
CA LEU A 9 -38.82 -20.85 15.31
C LEU A 9 -37.88 -20.25 14.26
N VAL A 10 -38.42 -19.70 13.16
CA VAL A 10 -37.60 -19.02 12.14
C VAL A 10 -36.98 -17.74 12.72
N GLU A 11 -37.72 -16.98 13.51
CA GLU A 11 -37.20 -15.81 14.22
C GLU A 11 -36.13 -16.20 15.26
N CYS A 12 -36.33 -17.27 16.03
CA CYS A 12 -35.32 -17.77 16.96
C CYS A 12 -34.06 -18.27 16.23
N VAL A 13 -34.19 -18.99 15.12
CA VAL A 13 -33.04 -19.44 14.30
C VAL A 13 -32.31 -18.25 13.71
N TYR A 14 -33.02 -17.23 13.23
CA TYR A 14 -32.44 -15.99 12.75
C TYR A 14 -31.70 -15.24 13.86
N CYS A 15 -32.32 -15.05 15.03
CA CYS A 15 -31.71 -14.41 16.18
C CYS A 15 -30.48 -15.18 16.69
N LEU A 16 -30.54 -16.52 16.74
CA LEU A 16 -29.39 -17.36 17.09
C LEU A 16 -28.28 -17.29 16.05
N ALA A 17 -28.61 -17.23 14.76
CA ALA A 17 -27.64 -17.05 13.69
C ALA A 17 -26.98 -15.67 13.76
N CYS A 18 -27.75 -14.60 13.99
CA CYS A 18 -27.24 -13.25 14.21
C CYS A 18 -26.38 -13.14 15.48
N ALA A 19 -26.82 -13.77 16.59
CA ALA A 19 -26.06 -13.79 17.83
C ALA A 19 -24.76 -14.60 17.70
N ARG A 20 -24.80 -15.76 17.04
CA ARG A 20 -23.60 -16.56 16.72
C ARG A 20 -22.67 -15.82 15.77
N TRP A 21 -23.22 -15.12 14.78
CA TRP A 21 -22.46 -14.28 13.85
C TRP A 21 -21.76 -13.14 14.60
N ALA A 22 -22.51 -12.39 15.40
CA ALA A 22 -21.98 -11.30 16.22
C ALA A 22 -20.92 -11.81 17.20
N TRP A 23 -21.19 -12.93 17.88
CA TRP A 23 -20.23 -13.60 18.77
C TRP A 23 -18.95 -13.98 18.03
N LYS A 24 -19.04 -14.66 16.88
CA LYS A 24 -17.86 -15.04 16.09
C LYS A 24 -17.07 -13.83 15.61
N ARG A 25 -17.74 -12.72 15.28
CA ARG A 25 -17.10 -11.48 14.82
C ARG A 25 -16.47 -10.66 15.94
N CYS A 26 -17.12 -10.53 17.09
CA CYS A 26 -16.55 -9.87 18.27
C CYS A 26 -15.34 -10.61 18.84
N LEU A 27 -15.22 -11.91 18.55
CA LEU A 27 -14.07 -12.74 18.94
C LEU A 27 -13.00 -12.83 17.85
N HIS A 28 -13.26 -12.29 16.65
CA HIS A 28 -12.30 -12.26 15.57
C HIS A 28 -11.34 -11.10 15.80
N THR A 29 -10.06 -11.39 16.01
CA THR A 29 -9.00 -10.37 15.96
C THR A 29 -8.26 -10.45 14.64
N ALA A 30 -7.65 -9.34 14.23
CA ALA A 30 -6.85 -9.27 13.01
C ALA A 30 -5.74 -10.33 12.95
N GLY A 31 -5.25 -10.78 14.11
CA GLY A 31 -4.20 -11.80 14.21
C GLY A 31 -4.56 -13.14 13.59
N HIS A 32 -5.85 -13.48 13.43
CA HIS A 32 -6.28 -14.68 12.71
C HIS A 32 -6.05 -14.55 11.19
N ASP A 33 -6.20 -13.36 10.62
CA ASP A 33 -6.08 -13.17 9.17
C ASP A 33 -4.64 -13.35 8.67
N SER A 34 -3.66 -13.17 9.56
CA SER A 34 -2.25 -13.44 9.27
C SER A 34 -1.72 -14.70 9.95
N GLU A 35 -2.55 -15.54 10.56
CA GLU A 35 -2.08 -16.67 11.38
C GLU A 35 -1.18 -17.63 10.61
N ASN A 36 -1.49 -17.85 9.34
CA ASN A 36 -0.76 -18.76 8.45
C ASN A 36 0.34 -18.05 7.62
N TRP A 37 0.63 -16.77 7.88
CA TRP A 37 1.65 -16.02 7.17
C TRP A 37 3.05 -16.32 7.74
N GLY A 38 4.08 -16.17 6.91
CA GLY A 38 5.48 -16.28 7.35
C GLY A 38 5.88 -15.14 8.27
N PHE A 39 7.01 -15.30 8.99
CA PHE A 39 7.61 -14.23 9.78
C PHE A 39 8.49 -13.33 8.89
N ALA A 40 8.43 -12.02 9.11
CA ALA A 40 9.35 -11.08 8.45
C ALA A 40 10.78 -11.29 9.00
N THR A 41 11.80 -11.04 8.18
CA THR A 41 13.20 -10.98 8.67
C THR A 41 13.54 -9.58 9.15
N VAL A 42 14.65 -9.44 9.89
CA VAL A 42 15.13 -8.14 10.36
C VAL A 42 15.41 -7.20 9.18
N GLU A 43 16.07 -7.68 8.12
CA GLU A 43 16.48 -6.86 6.98
C GLU A 43 15.28 -6.30 6.21
N GLU A 44 14.22 -7.09 6.10
CA GLU A 44 12.98 -6.66 5.43
C GLU A 44 12.24 -5.59 6.23
N PHE A 45 12.27 -5.74 7.56
CA PHE A 45 11.46 -4.93 8.47
C PHE A 45 12.19 -3.70 8.99
N GLU A 46 13.52 -3.69 9.00
CA GLU A 46 14.38 -2.60 9.47
C GLU A 46 13.98 -1.21 8.95
N PRO A 47 13.63 -1.03 7.65
CA PRO A 47 13.33 0.32 7.15
C PRO A 47 12.04 0.91 7.74
N ILE A 48 11.11 0.08 8.22
CA ILE A 48 9.74 0.49 8.52
C ILE A 48 9.67 1.51 9.68
N PRO A 49 10.28 1.28 10.86
CA PRO A 49 10.30 2.27 11.94
C PRO A 49 10.92 3.60 11.49
N ARG A 50 12.07 3.56 10.81
CA ARG A 50 12.76 4.74 10.28
C ARG A 50 11.85 5.56 9.36
N LEU A 51 11.24 4.90 8.37
CA LEU A 51 10.36 5.55 7.41
C LEU A 51 9.07 6.09 8.06
N CYS A 52 8.55 5.45 9.11
CA CYS A 52 7.45 6.00 9.91
C CYS A 52 7.84 7.34 10.56
N ARG A 53 9.06 7.45 11.10
CA ARG A 53 9.58 8.72 11.64
C ARG A 53 9.72 9.78 10.56
N TYR A 54 10.11 9.41 9.34
CA TYR A 54 10.19 10.36 8.22
C TYR A 54 8.83 10.90 7.81
N ILE A 55 7.79 10.07 7.84
CA ILE A 55 6.41 10.55 7.65
C ILE A 55 5.98 11.45 8.81
N LEU A 56 6.28 11.08 10.07
CA LEU A 56 5.95 11.90 11.24
C LEU A 56 6.59 13.29 11.16
N ALA A 57 7.81 13.40 10.62
CA ALA A 57 8.48 14.69 10.40
C ALA A 57 7.70 15.63 9.47
N VAL A 58 6.87 15.11 8.55
CA VAL A 58 5.99 15.91 7.68
C VAL A 58 4.86 16.59 8.48
N TYR A 59 4.59 16.12 9.71
CA TYR A 59 3.58 16.70 10.58
C TYR A 59 4.09 17.91 11.39
N GLU A 60 5.41 18.05 11.57
CA GLU A 60 6.02 19.20 12.24
C GLU A 60 5.94 20.44 11.38
N ASP A 61 5.77 21.65 11.94
CA ASP A 61 5.86 22.90 11.18
C ASP A 61 7.31 23.28 10.84
N ASP A 62 8.24 23.05 11.78
CA ASP A 62 9.67 23.27 11.61
C ASP A 62 10.46 22.06 12.16
N ILE A 63 11.12 21.33 11.25
CA ILE A 63 11.89 20.14 11.61
C ILE A 63 13.15 20.47 12.43
N ARG A 64 13.65 21.72 12.36
CA ARG A 64 14.80 22.17 13.15
C ARG A 64 14.40 22.47 14.60
N ARG A 65 13.10 22.67 14.84
CA ARG A 65 12.52 22.96 16.15
C ARG A 65 11.27 22.08 16.38
N PRO A 66 11.43 20.75 16.41
CA PRO A 66 10.30 19.85 16.45
C PRO A 66 9.55 19.97 17.78
N LEU A 67 8.22 19.96 17.73
CA LEU A 67 7.36 20.04 18.90
C LEU A 67 6.94 18.66 19.41
N TRP A 68 6.76 17.69 18.51
CA TRP A 68 6.11 16.41 18.77
C TRP A 68 6.99 15.21 18.43
N ALA A 69 8.31 15.43 18.44
CA ALA A 69 9.28 14.39 18.15
C ALA A 69 9.08 13.14 19.03
N PRO A 70 9.07 11.92 18.45
CA PRO A 70 9.07 10.69 19.23
C PRO A 70 10.38 10.56 20.03
N PRO A 71 10.45 9.66 21.02
CA PRO A 71 11.70 9.32 21.69
C PRO A 71 12.79 8.95 20.66
N GLY A 72 13.95 9.60 20.72
CA GLY A 72 15.02 9.43 19.73
C GLY A 72 14.94 10.36 18.50
N GLY A 73 13.90 11.20 18.41
CA GLY A 73 13.74 12.15 17.31
C GLY A 73 13.33 11.51 16.00
N TYR A 74 13.31 12.31 14.93
CA TYR A 74 12.88 11.82 13.60
C TYR A 74 13.96 11.05 12.83
N GLY A 75 15.21 11.07 13.30
CA GLY A 75 16.34 10.49 12.55
C GLY A 75 16.60 11.18 11.20
N ILE A 76 16.14 12.43 11.06
CA ILE A 76 16.34 13.27 9.87
C ILE A 76 17.42 14.29 10.19
N ASN A 77 18.41 14.40 9.30
CA ASN A 77 19.29 15.57 9.26
C ASN A 77 18.58 16.72 8.53
N PRO A 78 18.23 17.85 9.21
CA PRO A 78 17.53 18.96 8.57
C PRO A 78 18.27 19.60 7.38
N ASP A 79 19.59 19.42 7.29
CA ASP A 79 20.39 19.95 6.16
C ASP A 79 20.31 19.05 4.91
N GLN A 80 19.83 17.81 5.06
CA GLN A 80 19.58 16.88 3.94
C GLN A 80 18.10 16.84 3.53
N LEU A 81 17.27 17.72 4.11
CA LEU A 81 15.89 17.92 3.67
C LEU A 81 15.87 18.84 2.45
N LEU A 82 15.71 18.24 1.26
CA LEU A 82 15.85 18.96 -0.01
C LEU A 82 14.65 19.84 -0.33
N LEU A 83 13.44 19.36 -0.03
CA LEU A 83 12.22 20.11 -0.19
C LEU A 83 11.16 19.70 0.82
N ARG A 84 10.25 20.63 1.06
CA ARG A 84 9.05 20.47 1.85
C ARG A 84 7.92 21.21 1.16
N LYS A 85 6.77 20.54 1.00
CA LYS A 85 5.57 21.09 0.38
C LYS A 85 4.42 21.06 1.35
N THR A 86 3.83 22.22 1.63
CA THR A 86 2.64 22.37 2.46
C THR A 86 1.37 22.36 1.60
N TYR A 87 0.20 22.49 2.24
CA TYR A 87 -1.08 22.58 1.50
C TYR A 87 -1.13 23.79 0.56
N GLU A 88 -0.47 24.87 0.94
CA GLU A 88 -0.36 26.10 0.16
C GLU A 88 0.46 25.83 -1.11
N ASP A 89 1.59 25.13 -0.98
CA ASP A 89 2.42 24.74 -2.12
C ASP A 89 1.71 23.75 -3.04
N THR A 90 0.98 22.78 -2.46
CA THR A 90 0.25 21.77 -3.25
C THR A 90 -1.06 22.27 -3.84
N CYS A 91 -1.50 23.48 -3.47
CA CYS A 91 -2.83 24.00 -3.80
C CYS A 91 -3.96 23.00 -3.48
N GLY A 92 -3.78 22.16 -2.47
CA GLY A 92 -4.71 21.08 -2.09
C GLY A 92 -4.85 19.93 -3.10
N ARG A 93 -3.97 19.81 -4.11
CA ARG A 93 -4.05 18.71 -5.10
C ARG A 93 -3.37 17.42 -4.65
N ALA A 94 -2.49 17.52 -3.67
CA ALA A 94 -1.84 16.40 -3.01
C ALA A 94 -1.65 16.70 -1.52
N PRO A 95 -1.60 15.66 -0.65
CA PRO A 95 -1.23 15.84 0.75
C PRO A 95 0.20 16.41 0.87
N PRO A 96 0.53 17.13 1.95
CA PRO A 96 1.89 17.60 2.20
C PRO A 96 2.93 16.48 2.16
N TYR A 97 4.12 16.80 1.68
CA TYR A 97 5.23 15.85 1.58
C TYR A 97 6.59 16.52 1.72
N VAL A 98 7.61 15.70 1.92
CA VAL A 98 9.01 16.11 1.92
C VAL A 98 9.84 15.19 1.03
N LEU A 99 10.93 15.72 0.48
CA LEU A 99 12.00 14.92 -0.15
C LEU A 99 13.24 14.99 0.73
N TYR A 100 13.68 13.83 1.21
CA TYR A 100 14.81 13.68 2.09
C TYR A 100 15.88 12.82 1.41
N LEU A 101 17.13 13.27 1.48
CA LEU A 101 18.29 12.53 0.98
C LEU A 101 18.98 11.81 2.14
N ASP A 102 18.70 10.52 2.28
CA ASP A 102 19.21 9.68 3.35
C ASP A 102 20.55 9.06 2.94
N HIS A 103 21.64 9.77 3.21
CA HIS A 103 22.98 9.30 2.88
C HIS A 103 23.42 8.07 3.70
N GLU A 104 22.88 7.89 4.91
CA GLU A 104 23.23 6.76 5.77
C GLU A 104 22.71 5.44 5.20
N HIS A 105 21.52 5.47 4.59
CA HIS A 105 20.86 4.28 4.04
C HIS A 105 20.90 4.22 2.51
N GLU A 106 21.62 5.13 1.86
CA GLU A 106 21.69 5.27 0.40
C GLU A 106 20.28 5.32 -0.23
N ASP A 107 19.43 6.24 0.27
CA ASP A 107 18.01 6.29 -0.09
C ASP A 107 17.55 7.73 -0.41
N ILE A 108 16.75 7.86 -1.46
CA ILE A 108 16.04 9.08 -1.83
C ILE A 108 14.59 8.88 -1.41
N VAL A 109 14.17 9.55 -0.33
CA VAL A 109 12.87 9.29 0.29
C VAL A 109 11.90 10.43 0.05
N LEU A 110 10.80 10.15 -0.66
CA LEU A 110 9.65 11.06 -0.75
C LEU A 110 8.58 10.61 0.24
N ALA A 111 8.45 11.33 1.35
CA ALA A 111 7.55 10.99 2.46
C ALA A 111 6.28 11.86 2.43
N ILE A 112 5.12 11.21 2.40
CA ILE A 112 3.80 11.85 2.21
C ILE A 112 2.95 11.70 3.48
N ARG A 113 2.40 12.82 3.95
CA ARG A 113 1.52 12.89 5.11
C ARG A 113 0.19 12.16 4.87
N GLY A 114 -0.41 11.66 5.94
CA GLY A 114 -1.81 11.22 5.94
C GLY A 114 -2.81 12.39 5.99
N LEU A 115 -4.09 12.04 5.97
CA LEU A 115 -5.20 12.99 5.96
C LEU A 115 -5.17 13.92 7.17
N ASN A 116 -5.37 15.21 6.93
CA ASN A 116 -5.66 16.20 7.96
C ASN A 116 -7.18 16.43 8.03
N LEU A 117 -7.77 16.12 9.19
CA LEU A 117 -9.22 16.23 9.39
C LEU A 117 -9.77 17.65 9.19
N ALA A 118 -8.94 18.68 9.31
CA ALA A 118 -9.30 20.07 9.13
C ALA A 118 -9.14 20.58 7.68
N LYS A 119 -8.62 19.77 6.75
CA LYS A 119 -8.32 20.20 5.39
C LYS A 119 -9.26 19.53 4.39
N GLU A 120 -10.19 20.29 3.85
CA GLU A 120 -11.20 19.82 2.87
C GLU A 120 -10.57 19.21 1.61
N SER A 121 -9.40 19.71 1.20
CA SER A 121 -8.66 19.21 0.04
C SER A 121 -8.28 17.73 0.15
N ASP A 122 -7.93 17.25 1.36
CA ASP A 122 -7.61 15.84 1.57
C ASP A 122 -8.82 14.94 1.39
N TYR A 123 -10.00 15.41 1.83
CA TYR A 123 -11.26 14.73 1.57
C TYR A 123 -11.59 14.75 0.08
N ALA A 124 -11.32 15.83 -0.65
CA ALA A 124 -11.54 15.89 -2.09
C ALA A 124 -10.70 14.85 -2.85
N VAL A 125 -9.41 14.69 -2.52
CA VAL A 125 -8.55 13.65 -3.11
C VAL A 125 -9.12 12.26 -2.83
N LEU A 126 -9.51 12.03 -1.59
CA LEU A 126 -10.02 10.74 -1.14
C LEU A 126 -11.39 10.38 -1.72
N LEU A 127 -12.29 11.36 -1.85
CA LEU A 127 -13.62 11.19 -2.40
C LEU A 127 -13.66 11.14 -3.91
N ASP A 128 -12.61 11.59 -4.60
CA ASP A 128 -12.57 11.59 -6.06
C ASP A 128 -12.38 10.17 -6.61
N ASN A 129 -13.29 9.26 -6.27
CA ASN A 129 -13.29 7.88 -6.71
C ASN A 129 -14.71 7.34 -6.87
N ARG A 130 -14.93 6.63 -7.97
CA ARG A 130 -16.13 5.81 -8.18
C ARG A 130 -15.66 4.41 -8.52
N LEU A 131 -16.45 3.39 -8.18
CA LEU A 131 -16.07 2.01 -8.46
C LEU A 131 -15.79 1.82 -9.96
N GLY A 132 -14.59 1.34 -10.29
CA GLY A 132 -14.17 1.16 -11.68
C GLY A 132 -13.94 2.45 -12.48
N LYS A 133 -13.84 3.61 -11.82
CA LYS A 133 -13.71 4.91 -12.49
C LYS A 133 -12.43 5.07 -13.29
N ARG A 134 -11.32 4.50 -12.82
CA ARG A 134 -9.99 4.71 -13.39
C ARG A 134 -9.28 3.38 -13.57
N LYS A 135 -8.86 3.12 -14.81
CA LYS A 135 -7.97 2.02 -15.15
C LYS A 135 -6.52 2.51 -15.21
N PHE A 136 -5.59 1.64 -14.87
CA PHE A 136 -4.15 1.84 -15.04
C PHE A 136 -3.46 0.48 -15.09
N ASP A 137 -2.51 0.29 -16.02
CA ASP A 137 -1.74 -0.95 -16.17
C ASP A 137 -2.62 -2.22 -16.22
N GLY A 138 -3.72 -2.19 -16.98
CA GLY A 138 -4.63 -3.34 -17.08
C GLY A 138 -5.39 -3.70 -15.79
N GLY A 139 -5.42 -2.83 -14.78
CA GLY A 139 -6.25 -2.97 -13.58
C GLY A 139 -7.01 -1.69 -13.26
N TYR A 140 -7.66 -1.65 -12.10
CA TYR A 140 -8.37 -0.47 -11.61
C TYR A 140 -7.66 0.14 -10.41
N VAL A 141 -7.64 1.46 -10.36
CA VAL A 141 -7.00 2.22 -9.29
C VAL A 141 -7.91 3.30 -8.76
N HIS A 142 -7.61 3.80 -7.57
CA HIS A 142 -8.33 4.91 -6.98
C HIS A 142 -8.00 6.21 -7.71
N ASN A 143 -9.04 6.82 -8.29
CA ASN A 143 -8.85 7.95 -9.21
C ASN A 143 -8.19 9.19 -8.57
N GLY A 144 -8.66 9.63 -7.40
CA GLY A 144 -8.09 10.83 -6.76
C GLY A 144 -6.65 10.65 -6.27
N LEU A 145 -6.33 9.49 -5.68
CA LEU A 145 -4.96 9.10 -5.33
C LEU A 145 -4.02 9.09 -6.54
N LEU A 146 -4.49 8.58 -7.68
CA LEU A 146 -3.69 8.58 -8.91
C LEU A 146 -3.45 10.00 -9.45
N LYS A 147 -4.46 10.87 -9.40
CA LYS A 147 -4.29 12.29 -9.79
C LYS A 147 -3.32 13.02 -8.86
N ALA A 148 -3.42 12.80 -7.56
CA ALA A 148 -2.48 13.37 -6.60
C ALA A 148 -1.05 12.89 -6.88
N ALA A 149 -0.87 11.62 -7.23
CA ALA A 149 0.43 11.08 -7.64
C ALA A 149 0.95 11.72 -8.94
N GLY A 150 0.10 11.85 -9.96
CA GLY A 150 0.43 12.56 -11.21
C GLY A 150 0.90 13.99 -10.94
N TRP A 151 0.17 14.70 -10.07
CA TRP A 151 0.51 16.07 -9.68
C TRP A 151 1.88 16.18 -8.98
N VAL A 152 2.18 15.26 -8.05
CA VAL A 152 3.49 15.23 -7.37
C VAL A 152 4.62 14.94 -8.36
N LEU A 153 4.41 14.03 -9.33
CA LEU A 153 5.41 13.77 -10.37
C LEU A 153 5.59 14.97 -11.30
N ASP A 154 4.51 15.65 -11.69
CA ASP A 154 4.62 16.88 -12.50
C ASP A 154 5.44 17.96 -11.78
N ALA A 155 5.30 18.08 -10.47
CA ALA A 155 6.05 19.05 -9.67
C ALA A 155 7.52 18.65 -9.48
N GLU A 156 7.80 17.36 -9.20
CA GLU A 156 9.09 16.93 -8.65
C GLU A 156 9.91 16.01 -9.58
N CYS A 157 9.42 15.66 -10.77
CA CYS A 157 10.07 14.70 -11.67
C CYS A 157 11.51 15.09 -12.02
N GLU A 158 11.76 16.36 -12.32
CA GLU A 158 13.10 16.84 -12.67
C GLU A 158 14.07 16.67 -11.49
N VAL A 159 13.65 17.07 -10.28
CA VAL A 159 14.45 16.92 -9.05
C VAL A 159 14.73 15.45 -8.76
N LEU A 160 13.71 14.59 -8.86
CA LEU A 160 13.85 13.16 -8.65
C LEU A 160 14.79 12.52 -9.69
N ARG A 161 14.69 12.92 -10.96
CA ARG A 161 15.57 12.43 -12.03
C ARG A 161 17.02 12.80 -11.75
N ASP A 162 17.27 14.07 -11.44
CA ASP A 162 18.62 14.58 -11.16
C ASP A 162 19.25 13.86 -9.96
N LEU A 163 18.48 13.59 -8.90
CA LEU A 163 18.96 12.83 -7.73
C LEU A 163 19.28 11.38 -8.07
N VAL A 164 18.41 10.72 -8.84
CA VAL A 164 18.61 9.32 -9.27
C VAL A 164 19.85 9.18 -10.14
N GLU A 165 20.11 10.14 -11.01
CA GLU A 165 21.31 10.18 -11.88
C GLU A 165 22.57 10.49 -11.07
N LYS A 166 22.50 11.44 -10.13
CA LYS A 166 23.62 11.82 -9.26
C LYS A 166 23.99 10.72 -8.26
N HIS A 167 23.02 9.92 -7.83
CA HIS A 167 23.20 8.86 -6.84
C HIS A 167 22.81 7.49 -7.43
N PRO A 168 23.63 6.90 -8.32
CA PRO A 168 23.28 5.68 -9.06
C PRO A 168 23.16 4.43 -8.18
N ASN A 169 23.72 4.44 -6.97
CA ASN A 169 23.59 3.34 -6.01
C ASN A 169 22.38 3.49 -5.09
N TYR A 170 21.75 4.66 -5.06
CA TYR A 170 20.70 4.93 -4.08
C TYR A 170 19.39 4.30 -4.51
N THR A 171 18.60 3.87 -3.54
CA THR A 171 17.21 3.50 -3.75
C THR A 171 16.33 4.75 -3.85
N LEU A 172 15.18 4.62 -4.53
CA LEU A 172 14.14 5.64 -4.59
C LEU A 172 12.91 5.10 -3.86
N THR A 173 12.63 5.66 -2.68
CA THR A 173 11.60 5.16 -1.78
C THR A 173 10.45 6.15 -1.64
N PHE A 174 9.25 5.73 -2.04
CA PHE A 174 8.01 6.46 -1.80
C PHE A 174 7.35 5.93 -0.53
N VAL A 175 7.20 6.76 0.49
CA VAL A 175 6.60 6.35 1.76
C VAL A 175 5.42 7.26 2.09
N GLY A 176 4.36 6.70 2.64
CA GLY A 176 3.24 7.51 3.09
C GLY A 176 2.36 6.79 4.09
N HIS A 177 1.58 7.59 4.83
CA HIS A 177 0.65 7.09 5.84
C HIS A 177 -0.80 7.34 5.43
N SER A 178 -1.71 6.39 5.66
CA SER A 178 -3.16 6.56 5.45
C SER A 178 -3.47 7.07 4.04
N LEU A 179 -4.00 8.29 3.86
CA LEU A 179 -4.18 8.93 2.55
C LEU A 179 -2.88 8.98 1.73
N GLY A 180 -1.77 9.43 2.33
CA GLY A 180 -0.47 9.56 1.69
C GLY A 180 0.12 8.22 1.25
N SER A 181 -0.21 7.12 1.94
CA SER A 181 0.23 5.77 1.54
C SER A 181 -0.36 5.37 0.18
N GLY A 182 -1.61 5.76 -0.08
CA GLY A 182 -2.28 5.51 -1.34
C GLY A 182 -1.64 6.30 -2.48
N VAL A 183 -1.28 7.57 -2.22
CA VAL A 183 -0.53 8.41 -3.16
C VAL A 183 0.86 7.82 -3.44
N ALA A 184 1.60 7.40 -2.41
CA ALA A 184 2.91 6.76 -2.54
C ALA A 184 2.86 5.46 -3.38
N ALA A 185 1.83 4.64 -3.18
CA ALA A 185 1.60 3.43 -3.97
C ALA A 185 1.34 3.76 -5.45
N MET A 186 0.49 4.76 -5.74
CA MET A 186 0.23 5.22 -7.11
C MET A 186 1.49 5.81 -7.76
N LEU A 187 2.26 6.64 -7.04
CA LEU A 187 3.54 7.18 -7.51
C LEU A 187 4.47 6.06 -7.96
N THR A 188 4.62 5.04 -7.12
CA THR A 188 5.50 3.90 -7.40
C THR A 188 5.08 3.17 -8.66
N MET A 189 3.77 2.93 -8.84
CA MET A 189 3.26 2.31 -10.07
C MET A 189 3.55 3.15 -11.31
N VAL A 190 3.30 4.47 -11.26
CA VAL A 190 3.55 5.37 -12.39
C VAL A 190 5.03 5.44 -12.72
N VAL A 191 5.90 5.56 -11.72
CA VAL A 191 7.37 5.60 -11.90
C VAL A 191 7.87 4.30 -12.51
N VAL A 192 7.43 3.14 -12.00
CA VAL A 192 7.88 1.83 -12.49
C VAL A 192 7.44 1.57 -13.93
N GLN A 193 6.28 2.09 -14.36
CA GLN A 193 5.83 2.01 -15.75
C GLN A 193 6.56 2.99 -16.69
N ASN A 194 7.18 4.03 -16.14
CA ASN A 194 7.76 5.13 -16.93
C ASN A 194 9.20 5.46 -16.49
N ARG A 195 9.99 4.42 -16.16
CA ARG A 195 11.37 4.55 -15.64
C ARG A 195 12.29 5.40 -16.51
N HIS A 196 12.03 5.43 -17.82
CA HIS A 196 12.79 6.25 -18.76
C HIS A 196 12.73 7.75 -18.49
N ARG A 197 11.70 8.25 -17.79
CA ARG A 197 11.62 9.66 -17.38
C ARG A 197 12.41 9.98 -16.11
N LEU A 198 12.83 8.97 -15.36
CA LEU A 198 13.57 9.07 -14.11
C LEU A 198 14.94 8.39 -14.25
N GLY A 199 15.71 8.81 -15.25
CA GLY A 199 17.09 8.37 -15.44
C GLY A 199 17.24 6.87 -15.75
N ASN A 200 16.19 6.23 -16.28
CA ASN A 200 16.15 4.78 -16.50
C ASN A 200 16.43 3.95 -15.23
N ILE A 201 15.97 4.41 -14.07
CA ILE A 201 16.14 3.71 -12.79
C ILE A 201 15.75 2.22 -12.91
N ASP A 202 16.55 1.33 -12.31
CA ASP A 202 16.20 -0.08 -12.20
C ASP A 202 14.95 -0.23 -11.32
N ARG A 203 13.98 -1.03 -11.77
CA ARG A 203 12.79 -1.37 -10.97
C ARG A 203 13.15 -1.84 -9.56
N LYS A 204 14.24 -2.60 -9.39
CA LYS A 204 14.68 -3.11 -8.09
C LYS A 204 15.14 -2.01 -7.11
N ARG A 205 15.48 -0.82 -7.62
CA ARG A 205 15.85 0.35 -6.80
C ARG A 205 14.63 1.16 -6.36
N VAL A 206 13.46 0.93 -6.96
CA VAL A 206 12.22 1.64 -6.58
C VAL A 206 11.49 0.85 -5.52
N ARG A 207 11.14 1.51 -4.41
CA ARG A 207 10.43 0.90 -3.28
C ARG A 207 9.27 1.76 -2.84
N CYS A 208 8.25 1.13 -2.29
CA CYS A 208 7.16 1.80 -1.60
C CYS A 208 6.90 1.18 -0.25
N TYR A 209 6.70 2.03 0.75
CA TYR A 209 6.21 1.64 2.07
C TYR A 209 4.90 2.36 2.36
N ALA A 210 3.79 1.63 2.19
CA ALA A 210 2.44 2.12 2.38
C ALA A 210 1.99 1.82 3.81
N ILE A 211 2.09 2.80 4.71
CA ILE A 211 1.77 2.65 6.13
C ILE A 211 0.28 2.87 6.37
N ALA A 212 -0.42 1.90 6.97
CA ALA A 212 -1.87 1.93 7.20
C ALA A 212 -2.69 2.25 5.93
N PRO A 213 -2.56 1.47 4.84
CA PRO A 213 -3.03 1.91 3.54
C PRO A 213 -4.53 1.81 3.32
N ALA A 214 -5.06 2.78 2.58
CA ALA A 214 -6.37 2.67 1.95
C ALA A 214 -6.34 1.63 0.82
N ARG A 215 -7.49 0.99 0.58
CA ARG A 215 -7.67 0.16 -0.61
C ARG A 215 -7.60 1.03 -1.86
N CYS A 216 -6.56 0.87 -2.68
CA CYS A 216 -6.28 1.81 -3.77
C CYS A 216 -6.07 1.17 -5.15
N MET A 217 -5.99 -0.15 -5.27
CA MET A 217 -5.78 -0.84 -6.55
C MET A 217 -6.44 -2.22 -6.61
N SER A 218 -6.76 -2.70 -7.81
CA SER A 218 -7.34 -4.02 -8.04
C SER A 218 -6.37 -5.15 -7.69
N LEU A 219 -6.91 -6.35 -7.48
CA LEU A 219 -6.14 -7.50 -6.99
C LEU A 219 -4.95 -7.84 -7.90
N ASN A 220 -5.14 -7.82 -9.22
CA ASN A 220 -4.07 -8.09 -10.19
C ASN A 220 -2.90 -7.11 -10.03
N LEU A 221 -3.18 -5.82 -9.78
CA LEU A 221 -2.15 -4.81 -9.54
C LEU A 221 -1.49 -4.99 -8.17
N ALA A 222 -2.27 -5.26 -7.13
CA ALA A 222 -1.75 -5.51 -5.80
C ALA A 222 -0.74 -6.68 -5.79
N VAL A 223 -1.02 -7.75 -6.55
CA VAL A 223 -0.09 -8.87 -6.72
C VAL A 223 1.08 -8.46 -7.61
N ARG A 224 0.84 -7.88 -8.80
CA ARG A 224 1.90 -7.53 -9.78
C ARG A 224 2.96 -6.57 -9.24
N TYR A 225 2.61 -5.70 -8.29
CA TYR A 225 3.52 -4.73 -7.70
C TYR A 225 4.00 -5.13 -6.29
N ALA A 226 3.75 -6.37 -5.85
CA ALA A 226 4.15 -6.85 -4.52
C ALA A 226 5.67 -7.01 -4.34
N ASP A 227 6.44 -6.92 -5.42
CA ASP A 227 7.91 -6.89 -5.41
C ASP A 227 8.48 -5.51 -5.03
N VAL A 228 7.72 -4.43 -5.26
CA VAL A 228 8.16 -3.05 -5.01
C VAL A 228 7.30 -2.30 -3.99
N ILE A 229 6.05 -2.72 -3.76
CA ILE A 229 5.14 -2.09 -2.78
C ILE A 229 4.98 -2.98 -1.54
N ASN A 230 5.28 -2.39 -0.38
CA ASN A 230 5.19 -3.00 0.94
C ASN A 230 4.18 -2.25 1.79
N SER A 231 3.03 -2.87 2.08
CA SER A 231 2.00 -2.34 2.96
C SER A 231 2.24 -2.78 4.40
N VAL A 232 2.19 -1.84 5.35
CA VAL A 232 2.36 -2.12 6.79
C VAL A 232 1.04 -1.85 7.50
N VAL A 233 0.58 -2.83 8.28
CA VAL A 233 -0.65 -2.73 9.06
C VAL A 233 -0.39 -3.14 10.50
N LEU A 234 -0.87 -2.33 11.44
CA LEU A 234 -0.87 -2.65 12.86
C LEU A 234 -2.23 -3.23 13.25
N GLN A 235 -2.22 -4.43 13.82
CA GLN A 235 -3.38 -5.02 14.50
C GLN A 235 -4.71 -4.88 13.71
N ASP A 236 -5.72 -4.28 14.32
CA ASP A 236 -7.09 -4.23 13.85
C ASP A 236 -7.37 -2.96 13.05
N ASP A 237 -6.33 -2.30 12.52
CA ASP A 237 -6.49 -1.13 11.66
C ASP A 237 -7.53 -1.40 10.58
N PHE A 238 -8.56 -0.56 10.60
CA PHE A 238 -9.78 -0.73 9.84
C PHE A 238 -9.60 -0.35 8.37
N LEU A 239 -8.63 0.53 8.05
CA LEU A 239 -8.57 1.18 6.75
C LEU A 239 -8.23 0.20 5.60
N PRO A 240 -7.23 -0.69 5.73
CA PRO A 240 -6.95 -1.71 4.71
C PRO A 240 -8.12 -2.68 4.50
N ARG A 241 -9.01 -2.78 5.49
CA ARG A 241 -10.10 -3.76 5.57
C ARG A 241 -11.45 -3.19 5.12
N THR A 242 -11.58 -1.89 4.89
CA THR A 242 -12.88 -1.25 4.58
C THR A 242 -12.91 -0.65 3.18
N ALA A 243 -14.01 -0.87 2.47
CA ALA A 243 -14.32 -0.24 1.17
C ALA A 243 -15.14 1.04 1.38
N THR A 244 -15.44 1.35 2.64
CA THR A 244 -16.27 2.47 3.02
C THR A 244 -15.52 3.75 2.65
N PRO A 245 -16.18 4.71 2.00
CA PRO A 245 -15.63 6.04 1.83
C PRO A 245 -15.15 6.54 3.19
N LEU A 246 -13.87 6.85 3.30
CA LEU A 246 -13.23 7.31 4.54
C LEU A 246 -13.95 8.53 5.13
N GLU A 247 -14.68 9.25 4.30
CA GLU A 247 -15.51 10.37 4.70
C GLU A 247 -16.67 9.98 5.63
N ASP A 248 -17.32 8.84 5.41
CA ASP A 248 -18.34 8.32 6.33
C ASP A 248 -17.69 7.93 7.67
N ILE A 249 -16.47 7.37 7.62
CA ILE A 249 -15.69 6.92 8.77
C ILE A 249 -15.27 8.13 9.63
N PHE A 250 -14.74 9.18 9.01
CA PHE A 250 -14.24 10.35 9.72
C PHE A 250 -15.34 11.34 10.14
N LYS A 251 -16.41 11.52 9.34
CA LYS A 251 -17.58 12.32 9.76
C LYS A 251 -18.37 11.65 10.88
N SER A 252 -18.31 10.32 10.96
CA SER A 252 -19.04 9.54 11.96
C SER A 252 -18.13 9.03 13.07
N LEU A 253 -17.07 9.74 13.46
CA LEU A 253 -16.14 9.30 14.52
C LEU A 253 -16.87 8.85 15.81
N PHE A 254 -18.00 9.47 16.16
CA PHE A 254 -18.87 9.09 17.29
C PHE A 254 -19.80 7.89 17.03
N CYS A 255 -20.03 7.52 15.76
CA CYS A 255 -20.89 6.42 15.31
C CYS A 255 -20.10 5.37 14.48
N LEU A 256 -18.77 5.46 14.47
CA LEU A 256 -17.88 4.58 13.72
C LEU A 256 -18.09 3.11 14.08
N PRO A 257 -18.29 2.73 15.37
CA PRO A 257 -18.66 1.37 15.72
C PRO A 257 -19.93 0.89 15.01
N CYS A 258 -20.97 1.73 14.93
CA CYS A 258 -22.22 1.37 14.28
C CYS A 258 -22.07 1.25 12.75
N LEU A 259 -21.32 2.15 12.11
CA LEU A 259 -21.00 2.05 10.68
C LEU A 259 -20.22 0.79 10.35
N LEU A 260 -19.17 0.48 11.13
CA LEU A 260 -18.37 -0.73 10.96
C LEU A 260 -19.23 -1.97 11.18
N CYS A 261 -20.16 -1.98 12.15
CA CYS A 261 -21.12 -3.08 12.35
C CYS A 261 -22.02 -3.30 11.12
N LEU A 262 -22.65 -2.24 10.60
CA LEU A 262 -23.51 -2.32 9.40
C LEU A 262 -22.75 -2.84 8.17
N ARG A 263 -21.51 -2.37 7.99
CA ARG A 263 -20.65 -2.80 6.88
C ARG A 263 -20.13 -4.21 7.05
N CYS A 264 -19.75 -4.59 8.27
CA CYS A 264 -19.34 -5.96 8.59
C CYS A 264 -20.48 -6.96 8.29
N MET A 265 -21.74 -6.60 8.58
CA MET A 265 -22.90 -7.41 8.17
C MET A 265 -22.97 -7.53 6.64
N ARG A 266 -22.88 -6.41 5.92
CA ARG A 266 -22.93 -6.41 4.45
C ARG A 266 -21.83 -7.27 3.83
N ASP A 267 -20.60 -7.12 4.28
CA ASP A 267 -19.44 -7.84 3.75
C ASP A 267 -19.48 -9.33 4.08
N THR A 268 -20.05 -9.71 5.23
CA THR A 268 -20.22 -11.14 5.54
C THR A 268 -21.19 -11.84 4.59
N CYS A 269 -22.11 -11.11 3.98
CA CYS A 269 -23.09 -11.67 3.05
C CYS A 269 -22.59 -11.77 1.60
N ILE A 270 -21.35 -11.36 1.30
CA ILE A 270 -20.78 -11.45 -0.04
C ILE A 270 -19.80 -12.63 -0.09
N PRO A 271 -20.04 -13.65 -0.93
CA PRO A 271 -19.11 -14.76 -1.11
C PRO A 271 -17.75 -14.27 -1.60
N GLU A 272 -16.65 -14.82 -1.07
CA GLU A 272 -15.29 -14.43 -1.42
C GLU A 272 -15.00 -14.57 -2.92
N GLU A 273 -15.47 -15.66 -3.54
CA GLU A 273 -15.36 -15.88 -4.99
C GLU A 273 -15.95 -14.72 -5.80
N LYS A 274 -17.07 -14.16 -5.35
CA LYS A 274 -17.70 -13.00 -5.99
C LYS A 274 -16.87 -11.73 -5.82
N MET A 275 -16.14 -11.60 -4.72
CA MET A 275 -15.25 -10.47 -4.47
C MET A 275 -14.01 -10.55 -5.38
N LEU A 276 -13.38 -11.72 -5.47
CA LEU A 276 -12.18 -11.96 -6.29
C LEU A 276 -12.46 -11.77 -7.79
N LYS A 277 -13.67 -12.11 -8.23
CA LYS A 277 -14.10 -11.95 -9.62
C LYS A 277 -14.53 -10.52 -9.99
N ASP A 278 -14.67 -9.59 -9.04
CA ASP A 278 -14.99 -8.18 -9.37
C ASP A 278 -13.70 -7.41 -9.71
N PRO A 279 -13.41 -7.11 -10.99
CA PRO A 279 -12.18 -6.43 -11.37
C PRO A 279 -12.07 -5.02 -10.80
N ARG A 280 -13.21 -4.40 -10.45
CA ARG A 280 -13.26 -3.00 -9.99
C ARG A 280 -13.05 -2.87 -8.49
N ARG A 281 -13.06 -3.98 -7.75
CA ARG A 281 -12.82 -3.98 -6.30
C ARG A 281 -11.38 -3.59 -6.04
N LEU A 282 -11.18 -2.65 -5.13
CA LEU A 282 -9.87 -2.19 -4.71
C LEU A 282 -9.44 -2.90 -3.42
N TYR A 283 -8.13 -3.04 -3.27
CA TYR A 283 -7.44 -3.77 -2.21
C TYR A 283 -6.24 -2.97 -1.71
N ALA A 284 -5.73 -3.35 -0.53
CA ALA A 284 -4.45 -2.87 -0.04
C ALA A 284 -3.33 -3.25 -1.03
N PRO A 285 -2.35 -2.36 -1.28
CA PRO A 285 -1.39 -2.54 -2.35
C PRO A 285 -0.22 -3.44 -1.94
N GLY A 286 0.27 -4.27 -2.87
CA GLY A 286 1.53 -4.99 -2.70
C GLY A 286 1.57 -6.07 -1.60
N ARG A 287 2.78 -6.38 -1.15
CA ARG A 287 3.08 -7.30 -0.03
C ARG A 287 2.61 -6.69 1.28
N LEU A 288 2.07 -7.50 2.19
CA LEU A 288 1.58 -7.04 3.49
C LEU A 288 2.53 -7.46 4.61
N TYR A 289 2.77 -6.55 5.55
CA TYR A 289 3.40 -6.77 6.85
C TYR A 289 2.36 -6.46 7.92
N HIS A 290 2.02 -7.46 8.73
CA HIS A 290 1.05 -7.32 9.80
C HIS A 290 1.76 -7.41 11.15
N ILE A 291 1.73 -6.32 11.91
CA ILE A 291 2.29 -6.22 13.26
C ILE A 291 1.23 -6.67 14.26
N VAL A 292 1.50 -7.79 14.94
CA VAL A 292 0.57 -8.41 15.87
C VAL A 292 1.06 -8.25 17.32
N GLU A 293 0.54 -7.27 18.06
CA GLU A 293 0.82 -7.06 19.49
C GLU A 293 -0.30 -7.53 20.46
N ARG A 294 -1.47 -7.98 19.98
CA ARG A 294 -2.59 -8.45 20.81
C ARG A 294 -3.17 -9.77 20.30
N LYS A 295 -3.70 -10.57 21.24
CA LYS A 295 -4.31 -11.89 21.01
C LYS A 295 -5.72 -11.95 21.60
N PRO A 296 -6.64 -12.73 21.01
CA PRO A 296 -8.01 -12.85 21.52
C PRO A 296 -8.00 -13.48 22.93
N PHE A 297 -8.93 -13.05 23.79
CA PHE A 297 -9.16 -13.54 25.16
C PHE A 297 -8.02 -13.35 26.17
N ARG A 298 -6.99 -12.55 25.87
CA ARG A 298 -5.93 -12.21 26.82
C ARG A 298 -5.89 -10.71 27.06
N MET A 299 -5.88 -10.31 28.34
CA MET A 299 -5.73 -8.90 28.72
C MET A 299 -4.27 -8.48 28.56
N GLY A 300 -4.03 -7.39 27.82
CA GLY A 300 -2.71 -6.74 27.70
C GLY A 300 -2.10 -6.77 26.29
N ARG A 301 -1.04 -5.97 26.11
CA ARG A 301 -0.18 -5.98 24.92
C ARG A 301 0.95 -6.99 25.12
N PHE A 302 1.25 -7.75 24.08
CA PHE A 302 2.31 -8.75 24.03
C PHE A 302 3.50 -8.23 23.23
N PRO A 303 4.67 -8.88 23.31
CA PRO A 303 5.77 -8.62 22.40
C PRO A 303 5.26 -8.68 20.94
N PRO A 304 5.38 -7.59 20.16
CA PRO A 304 4.86 -7.55 18.81
C PRO A 304 5.56 -8.57 17.93
N VAL A 305 4.78 -9.19 17.04
CA VAL A 305 5.25 -10.18 16.07
C VAL A 305 4.89 -9.69 14.68
N VAL A 306 5.88 -9.66 13.78
CA VAL A 306 5.66 -9.23 12.39
C VAL A 306 5.47 -10.45 11.50
N ARG A 307 4.34 -10.48 10.79
CA ARG A 307 4.05 -11.50 9.80
C ARG A 307 3.96 -10.89 8.40
N THR A 308 4.41 -11.60 7.38
CA THR A 308 4.41 -11.12 5.99
C THR A 308 3.88 -12.15 5.01
N ALA A 309 3.17 -11.68 3.99
CA ALA A 309 2.71 -12.48 2.86
C ALA A 309 2.34 -11.59 1.66
N VAL A 310 2.14 -12.21 0.49
CA VAL A 310 1.44 -11.62 -0.66
C VAL A 310 0.09 -12.35 -0.80
N PRO A 311 -0.95 -11.96 -0.03
CA PRO A 311 -2.18 -12.74 0.02
C PRO A 311 -3.03 -12.52 -1.24
N VAL A 312 -3.52 -13.61 -1.82
CA VAL A 312 -4.38 -13.63 -3.03
C VAL A 312 -5.81 -14.03 -2.67
N ASP A 313 -5.96 -15.19 -2.02
CA ASP A 313 -7.16 -15.66 -1.34
C ASP A 313 -7.00 -15.60 0.18
N GLY A 314 -8.11 -15.58 0.92
CA GLY A 314 -8.10 -15.40 2.38
C GLY A 314 -7.49 -14.05 2.79
N ARG A 315 -7.67 -13.02 1.96
CA ARG A 315 -7.01 -11.73 2.14
C ARG A 315 -7.45 -11.05 3.44
N PHE A 316 -6.51 -10.23 3.93
CA PHE A 316 -6.61 -9.30 5.06
C PHE A 316 -7.73 -8.25 4.87
N GLU A 317 -8.99 -8.71 4.78
CA GLU A 317 -10.15 -7.94 4.32
C GLU A 317 -11.33 -8.02 5.27
N HIS A 318 -11.29 -8.93 6.24
CA HIS A 318 -12.32 -9.02 7.24
C HIS A 318 -12.29 -7.78 8.12
N ILE A 319 -13.37 -7.00 8.12
CA ILE A 319 -13.53 -5.88 9.06
C ILE A 319 -13.50 -6.47 10.47
N VAL A 320 -12.55 -6.00 11.27
CA VAL A 320 -12.45 -6.33 12.70
C VAL A 320 -13.09 -5.19 13.49
N LEU A 321 -14.05 -5.53 14.34
CA LEU A 321 -14.69 -4.56 15.22
C LEU A 321 -13.84 -4.42 16.49
N SER A 322 -12.99 -3.39 16.52
CA SER A 322 -12.07 -3.13 17.63
C SER A 322 -12.23 -1.70 18.14
N CYS A 323 -12.27 -1.54 19.46
CA CYS A 323 -12.24 -0.21 20.10
C CYS A 323 -10.89 0.50 19.91
N ASN A 324 -9.85 -0.22 19.46
CA ASN A 324 -8.52 0.31 19.21
C ASN A 324 -8.26 0.67 17.75
N ALA A 325 -9.24 0.49 16.85
CA ALA A 325 -9.03 0.60 15.41
C ALA A 325 -8.47 1.98 14.98
N THR A 326 -8.85 3.08 15.65
CA THR A 326 -8.29 4.42 15.39
C THR A 326 -6.86 4.57 15.91
N SER A 327 -6.55 3.99 17.07
CA SER A 327 -5.20 3.97 17.63
C SER A 327 -4.26 3.13 16.76
N ASP A 328 -4.72 1.96 16.30
CA ASP A 328 -3.97 1.07 15.41
C ASP A 328 -3.69 1.71 14.04
N HIS A 329 -4.57 2.60 13.60
CA HIS A 329 -4.40 3.38 12.39
C HIS A 329 -3.36 4.51 12.55
N ALA A 330 -3.16 5.03 13.76
CA ALA A 330 -2.33 6.19 13.96
C ALA A 330 -0.83 5.86 13.85
N ILE A 331 -0.15 6.56 12.94
CA ILE A 331 1.27 6.36 12.65
C ILE A 331 2.19 6.34 13.88
N ILE A 332 1.90 7.11 14.94
CA ILE A 332 2.72 7.10 16.15
C ILE A 332 2.69 5.75 16.88
N TRP A 333 1.56 5.05 16.85
CA TRP A 333 1.46 3.69 17.41
C TRP A 333 2.10 2.66 16.48
N ILE A 334 1.98 2.85 15.17
CA ILE A 334 2.63 1.99 14.18
C ILE A 334 4.15 2.08 14.32
N GLU A 335 4.70 3.29 14.40
CA GLU A 335 6.13 3.52 14.62
C GLU A 335 6.61 2.87 15.91
N LYS A 336 5.90 3.09 17.02
CA LYS A 336 6.26 2.55 18.32
C LYS A 336 6.27 1.03 18.34
N GLU A 337 5.21 0.39 17.84
CA GLU A 337 5.14 -1.08 17.85
C GLU A 337 6.04 -1.71 16.77
N ALA A 338 6.30 -1.01 15.65
CA ALA A 338 7.30 -1.43 14.69
C ALA A 338 8.72 -1.37 15.28
N GLN A 339 9.08 -0.29 15.98
CA GLN A 339 10.39 -0.18 16.62
C GLN A 339 10.58 -1.29 17.66
N ARG A 340 9.58 -1.50 18.53
CA ARG A 340 9.62 -2.58 19.51
C ARG A 340 9.74 -3.97 18.87
N ALA A 341 9.09 -4.18 17.73
CA ALA A 341 9.20 -5.44 17.00
C ALA A 341 10.60 -5.62 16.42
N LEU A 342 11.17 -4.58 15.82
CA LEU A 342 12.53 -4.61 15.27
C LEU A 342 13.56 -4.89 16.37
N ASP A 343 13.47 -4.22 17.52
CA ASP A 343 14.37 -4.44 18.65
C ASP A 343 14.32 -5.90 19.12
N LEU A 344 13.12 -6.47 19.26
CA LEU A 344 12.94 -7.88 19.64
C LEU A 344 13.42 -8.87 18.59
N MET A 345 13.35 -8.50 17.31
CA MET A 345 13.89 -9.32 16.21
C MET A 345 15.43 -9.31 16.26
N LEU A 346 16.04 -8.13 16.44
CA LEU A 346 17.49 -7.98 16.62
C LEU A 346 18.02 -8.73 17.86
N GLU A 347 17.30 -8.68 18.98
CA GLU A 347 17.66 -9.43 20.19
C GLU A 347 17.66 -10.95 19.96
N LYS A 348 16.73 -11.45 19.14
CA LYS A 348 16.65 -12.89 18.78
C LYS A 348 17.68 -13.30 17.73
N ASP A 349 17.99 -12.39 16.81
CA ASP A 349 18.96 -12.58 15.73
C ASP A 349 20.42 -12.34 16.18
N GLN A 350 20.68 -12.08 17.47
CA GLN A 350 22.02 -12.15 18.04
C GLN A 350 22.38 -13.59 18.48
N PRO A 351 23.11 -14.39 17.67
CA PRO A 351 23.82 -15.56 18.17
C PRO A 351 25.18 -15.16 18.75
N MET A 352 25.60 -15.86 19.81
CA MET A 352 27.03 -16.01 20.14
C MET A 352 27.79 -16.41 18.85
N GLU A 353 28.85 -15.65 18.52
CA GLU A 353 29.87 -15.85 17.47
C GLU A 353 29.63 -15.35 16.01
N ALA A 354 30.44 -14.32 15.67
CA ALA A 354 31.11 -13.91 14.42
C ALA A 354 30.34 -13.56 13.11
N PRO A 355 30.82 -12.55 12.32
CA PRO A 355 29.99 -11.70 11.46
C PRO A 355 29.87 -12.12 9.97
N ALA A 356 30.07 -13.40 9.62
CA ALA A 356 30.00 -13.84 8.22
C ALA A 356 28.57 -14.17 7.70
N LYS A 357 27.55 -14.19 8.57
CA LYS A 357 26.20 -14.71 8.25
C LYS A 357 25.28 -13.73 7.49
N GLN A 358 25.48 -12.42 7.63
CA GLN A 358 24.55 -11.39 7.13
C GLN A 358 24.37 -11.36 5.60
N LYS A 359 25.40 -11.72 4.82
CA LYS A 359 25.32 -11.71 3.34
C LYS A 359 24.54 -12.92 2.79
N MET A 360 24.61 -14.08 3.46
CA MET A 360 23.83 -15.27 3.08
C MET A 360 22.35 -15.08 3.43
N GLU A 361 22.05 -14.55 4.61
CA GLU A 361 20.68 -14.26 5.06
C GLU A 361 19.96 -13.29 4.13
N ARG A 362 20.63 -12.24 3.63
CA ARG A 362 20.05 -11.32 2.63
C ARG A 362 19.71 -12.02 1.30
N GLN A 363 20.53 -12.96 0.85
CA GLN A 363 20.27 -13.72 -0.37
C GLN A 363 19.13 -14.72 -0.20
N GLU A 364 19.05 -15.38 0.96
CA GLU A 364 17.94 -16.29 1.31
C GLU A 364 16.61 -15.55 1.39
N THR A 365 16.61 -14.37 2.00
CA THR A 365 15.45 -13.47 2.13
C THR A 365 14.92 -13.04 0.76
N LEU A 366 15.80 -12.57 -0.13
CA LEU A 366 15.46 -12.22 -1.51
C LEU A 366 14.91 -13.43 -2.29
N THR A 367 15.48 -14.62 -2.04
CA THR A 367 15.02 -15.86 -2.67
C THR A 367 13.61 -16.22 -2.21
N ARG A 368 13.34 -16.15 -0.90
CA ARG A 368 12.01 -16.37 -0.32
C ARG A 368 10.97 -15.41 -0.89
N HIS A 369 11.30 -14.11 -0.94
CA HIS A 369 10.39 -13.10 -1.50
C HIS A 369 10.02 -13.40 -2.96
N ASN A 370 11.02 -13.78 -3.77
CA ASN A 370 10.79 -14.14 -5.16
C ASN A 370 9.93 -15.40 -5.29
N VAL A 371 10.13 -16.41 -4.43
CA VAL A 371 9.31 -17.63 -4.41
C VAL A 371 7.86 -17.31 -4.03
N GLU A 372 7.64 -16.56 -2.95
CA GLU A 372 6.30 -16.15 -2.50
C GLU A 372 5.59 -15.28 -3.54
N TYR A 373 6.31 -14.34 -4.16
CA TYR A 373 5.77 -13.50 -5.22
C TYR A 373 5.35 -14.32 -6.45
N LYS A 374 6.21 -15.23 -6.92
CA LYS A 374 5.87 -16.14 -8.02
C LYS A 374 4.68 -17.03 -7.67
N ALA A 375 4.61 -17.54 -6.44
CA ALA A 375 3.49 -18.35 -5.97
C ALA A 375 2.18 -17.54 -5.96
N ALA A 376 2.21 -16.28 -5.52
CA ALA A 376 1.06 -15.39 -5.54
C ALA A 376 0.59 -15.08 -6.97
N LEU A 377 1.51 -14.83 -7.91
CA LEU A 377 1.16 -14.66 -9.32
C LEU A 377 0.49 -15.91 -9.90
N GLN A 378 1.02 -17.10 -9.60
CA GLN A 378 0.41 -18.36 -10.05
C GLN A 378 -0.97 -18.61 -9.40
N ARG A 379 -1.10 -18.31 -8.11
CA ARG A 379 -2.37 -18.43 -7.39
C ARG A 379 -3.43 -17.49 -7.97
N ALA A 380 -3.06 -16.25 -8.30
CA ALA A 380 -3.96 -15.29 -8.95
C ALA A 380 -4.44 -15.79 -10.32
N LYS A 381 -3.57 -16.47 -11.07
CA LYS A 381 -3.96 -17.14 -12.33
C LYS A 381 -4.89 -18.32 -12.09
N THR A 382 -4.63 -19.15 -11.07
CA THR A 382 -5.50 -20.31 -10.74
C THR A 382 -6.90 -19.90 -10.29
N LEU A 383 -7.03 -18.72 -9.68
CA LEU A 383 -8.31 -18.18 -9.21
C LEU A 383 -9.03 -17.32 -10.27
N ASP A 384 -8.54 -17.32 -11.52
CA ASP A 384 -9.06 -16.53 -12.63
C ASP A 384 -9.27 -15.05 -12.28
N VAL A 385 -8.31 -14.46 -11.55
CA VAL A 385 -8.35 -13.03 -11.21
C VAL A 385 -8.31 -12.23 -12.52
N PRO A 386 -9.28 -11.32 -12.76
CA PRO A 386 -9.33 -10.55 -13.99
C PRO A 386 -8.02 -9.83 -14.28
N HIS A 387 -7.57 -9.90 -15.54
CA HIS A 387 -6.33 -9.26 -16.01
C HIS A 387 -5.04 -9.73 -15.30
N ALA A 388 -5.06 -10.89 -14.63
CA ALA A 388 -3.83 -11.57 -14.16
C ALA A 388 -3.01 -12.19 -15.31
N TYR A 389 -3.58 -12.27 -16.52
CA TYR A 389 -2.96 -12.88 -17.70
C TYR A 389 -2.08 -11.94 -18.53
N THR A 390 -2.06 -10.64 -18.24
CA THR A 390 -1.13 -9.72 -18.92
C THR A 390 0.28 -9.96 -18.35
N PRO A 391 1.23 -10.51 -19.13
CA PRO A 391 2.60 -10.63 -18.66
C PRO A 391 3.14 -9.22 -18.32
N PRO A 392 3.93 -9.05 -17.25
CA PRO A 392 4.73 -7.84 -17.11
C PRO A 392 5.51 -7.67 -18.42
N SER A 393 5.56 -6.45 -18.97
CA SER A 393 6.35 -6.20 -20.18
C SER A 393 7.74 -6.81 -20.00
N GLU A 394 8.07 -7.77 -20.87
CA GLU A 394 9.37 -8.43 -20.86
C GLU A 394 10.43 -7.37 -21.16
N TYR A 395 11.06 -6.86 -20.09
CA TYR A 395 12.36 -6.25 -20.20
C TYR A 395 13.14 -6.46 -18.89
N GLY A 396 13.96 -7.52 -18.91
CA GLY A 396 15.08 -7.74 -18.00
C GLY A 396 14.80 -8.64 -16.80
N THR A 397 14.87 -9.97 -16.97
CA THR A 397 15.32 -10.85 -15.88
C THR A 397 15.86 -12.18 -16.43
N PHE A 398 17.20 -12.32 -16.35
CA PHE A 398 18.04 -13.51 -16.56
C PHE A 398 18.09 -14.10 -17.98
N ASP A 399 19.19 -13.79 -18.68
CA ASP A 399 19.66 -14.57 -19.83
C ASP A 399 20.13 -15.95 -19.35
N ASP A 400 19.59 -17.00 -19.96
CA ASP A 400 20.28 -18.27 -20.15
C ASP A 400 20.40 -18.46 -21.67
N GLU A 401 21.61 -18.79 -22.11
CA GLU A 401 22.03 -18.89 -23.51
C GLU A 401 21.14 -19.87 -24.32
N GLY A 402 20.74 -19.49 -25.53
CA GLY A 402 20.15 -20.45 -26.46
C GLY A 402 19.34 -19.87 -27.63
N GLU A 403 20.00 -19.81 -28.79
CA GLU A 403 19.47 -19.87 -30.16
C GLU A 403 18.78 -18.65 -30.79
N GLU A 404 19.44 -18.18 -31.85
CA GLU A 404 18.99 -17.22 -32.84
C GLU A 404 17.68 -17.63 -33.51
N SER A 405 16.72 -16.70 -33.58
CA SER A 405 15.74 -16.68 -34.67
C SER A 405 15.35 -15.24 -34.98
N SER A 406 15.98 -14.73 -36.04
CA SER A 406 15.66 -13.48 -36.70
C SER A 406 14.22 -13.44 -37.19
N THR A 407 13.42 -12.47 -36.74
CA THR A 407 12.30 -11.96 -37.56
C THR A 407 12.25 -10.43 -37.45
N LYS A 408 12.65 -9.79 -38.56
CA LYS A 408 12.51 -8.35 -38.79
C LYS A 408 11.03 -7.99 -38.89
N SER A 409 10.60 -6.96 -38.17
CA SER A 409 9.52 -6.09 -38.61
C SER A 409 9.93 -4.64 -38.40
N GLN A 410 10.28 -3.98 -39.51
CA GLN A 410 10.47 -2.54 -39.60
C GLN A 410 9.13 -1.85 -39.31
N GLY A 411 9.16 -0.83 -38.45
CA GLY A 411 8.08 0.12 -38.22
C GLY A 411 8.71 1.45 -37.82
N GLU A 412 8.33 2.52 -38.51
CA GLU A 412 9.12 3.72 -38.75
C GLU A 412 9.42 4.59 -37.53
N SER A 413 10.63 5.13 -37.54
CA SER A 413 11.10 6.22 -36.69
C SER A 413 10.34 7.51 -37.00
N SER A 414 9.65 8.05 -35.99
CA SER A 414 9.38 9.48 -35.90
C SER A 414 9.96 10.02 -34.61
N ASN A 415 11.22 10.44 -34.67
CA ASN A 415 11.86 11.29 -33.68
C ASN A 415 11.08 12.62 -33.57
N LYS A 416 10.25 12.75 -32.53
CA LYS A 416 9.88 14.03 -31.94
C LYS A 416 10.13 13.92 -30.43
N SER A 417 11.02 14.78 -29.94
CA SER A 417 11.40 14.97 -28.55
C SER A 417 10.17 15.09 -27.64
N SER A 418 9.88 14.05 -26.85
CA SER A 418 8.74 13.96 -25.92
C SER A 418 9.05 14.50 -24.52
N VAL A 419 9.93 15.50 -24.40
CA VAL A 419 10.47 15.94 -23.10
C VAL A 419 9.43 16.72 -22.28
N ASP A 420 8.38 17.26 -22.91
CA ASP A 420 7.50 18.27 -22.28
C ASP A 420 6.03 17.82 -22.11
N GLU A 421 5.79 16.53 -21.93
CA GLU A 421 4.43 16.02 -21.70
C GLU A 421 4.17 15.80 -20.21
N SER A 422 3.06 16.37 -19.70
CA SER A 422 2.63 16.20 -18.30
C SER A 422 2.36 14.72 -18.00
N TRP A 423 2.71 14.30 -16.78
CA TRP A 423 2.42 12.99 -16.23
C TRP A 423 0.94 12.67 -16.24
N ASP A 424 0.07 13.67 -16.06
CA ASP A 424 -1.37 13.47 -16.21
C ASP A 424 -1.70 12.93 -17.61
N VAL A 425 -1.11 13.51 -18.67
CA VAL A 425 -1.32 13.06 -20.06
C VAL A 425 -0.71 11.68 -20.33
N LEU A 426 0.42 11.33 -19.69
CA LEU A 426 0.99 9.97 -19.81
C LEU A 426 0.18 8.93 -19.05
N ILE A 427 -0.32 9.26 -17.86
CA ILE A 427 -1.31 8.44 -17.17
C ILE A 427 -2.51 8.26 -18.10
N GLU A 428 -2.83 9.26 -18.93
CA GLU A 428 -3.86 9.14 -19.96
C GLU A 428 -3.53 8.23 -21.16
N ARG A 429 -2.24 7.99 -21.46
CA ARG A 429 -1.83 7.07 -22.53
C ARG A 429 -1.79 5.60 -22.11
N HIS A 430 -1.59 5.33 -20.82
CA HIS A 430 -1.67 3.97 -20.25
C HIS A 430 -3.11 3.44 -20.13
N PHE A 431 -4.08 4.09 -20.78
CA PHE A 431 -5.45 3.58 -20.87
C PHE A 431 -5.60 2.58 -22.01
N ASP A 432 -6.13 1.41 -21.66
CA ASP A 432 -6.84 0.60 -22.64
C ASP A 432 -7.97 1.44 -23.23
N LYS A 433 -7.95 1.59 -24.56
CA LYS A 433 -9.11 2.01 -25.32
C LYS A 433 -10.30 1.12 -24.90
N ASP A 434 -11.49 1.69 -24.83
CA ASP A 434 -12.70 0.93 -24.58
C ASP A 434 -12.85 -0.23 -25.58
N GLU A 435 -13.77 -1.17 -25.32
CA GLU A 435 -14.06 -2.31 -26.22
C GLU A 435 -14.51 -1.87 -27.64
N HIS A 436 -14.53 -0.57 -27.94
CA HIS A 436 -14.91 0.01 -29.22
C HIS A 436 -13.84 0.97 -29.81
N GLY A 437 -12.65 1.10 -29.22
CA GLY A 437 -11.50 1.75 -29.85
C GLY A 437 -11.59 3.28 -30.01
N HIS A 438 -12.46 4.00 -29.29
CA HIS A 438 -12.66 5.44 -29.52
C HIS A 438 -12.02 6.32 -28.43
N THR A 439 -11.07 7.15 -28.83
CA THR A 439 -10.60 8.32 -28.07
C THR A 439 -11.67 9.41 -28.11
N VAL A 440 -12.39 9.62 -27.01
CA VAL A 440 -13.31 10.76 -26.88
C VAL A 440 -12.54 11.94 -26.29
N LEU A 441 -12.22 12.90 -27.16
CA LEU A 441 -11.91 14.28 -26.79
C LEU A 441 -13.13 14.87 -26.06
N LYS A 442 -13.00 15.24 -24.78
CA LYS A 442 -13.97 16.15 -24.16
C LYS A 442 -13.58 17.59 -24.47
N LYS A 443 -14.35 18.20 -25.37
CA LYS A 443 -14.50 19.66 -25.48
C LYS A 443 -15.24 20.19 -24.25
N GLU A 444 -14.68 21.28 -23.73
CA GLU A 444 -15.20 22.33 -22.83
C GLU A 444 -15.72 21.94 -21.44
#